data_AF-F2JZS1-F1
#
_entry.id   AF-F2JZS1-F1
#
_cell.length_a   1.000
_cell.length_b   1.000
_cell.length_c   1.000
_cell.angle_alpha   90.00
_cell.angle_beta   90.00
_cell.angle_gamma   90.00
#
_symmetry.space_group_name_H-M   'P 1'
#
loop_
_entity.id
_entity.type
_entity.pdbx_description
1 polymer ?
#
loop_
_entity_poly.entity_id
_entity_poly.type
_entity_poly.pdbx_seq_one_letter_code
_entity_poly.pdbx_strand_id
1 'polypeptide(L)'
;MSIFTAILVLLLTPLLVWLGNQFILKEKFKSIGVSLLSALLVYLFIVGSAAYYDYKYEAELAAFDLNQDGMFSGDEVTLEQEKAMLRVISDTGRTFAPFTGAIFSILYFSCLWITFVLSSKVYNRTEPRNT
;
A
#
# COMPACT_ATOMS: atom_id res chain seq x y z
N MET A 1 -10.37 1.60 -0.92
CA MET A 1 -9.85 0.24 -0.71
C MET A 1 -10.61 -0.41 0.44
N SER A 2 -10.98 -1.69 0.34
CA SER A 2 -11.63 -2.39 1.47
C SER A 2 -10.61 -2.78 2.54
N ILE A 3 -11.03 -2.86 3.81
CA ILE A 3 -10.14 -3.33 4.90
C ILE A 3 -9.64 -4.75 4.62
N PHE A 4 -10.50 -5.60 4.05
CA PHE A 4 -10.15 -6.96 3.67
C PHE A 4 -8.98 -7.00 2.66
N THR A 5 -9.05 -6.19 1.60
CA THR A 5 -7.97 -6.09 0.61
C THR A 5 -6.66 -5.60 1.24
N ALA A 6 -6.73 -4.68 2.20
CA ALA A 6 -5.54 -4.18 2.89
C ALA A 6 -4.85 -5.29 3.70
N ILE A 7 -5.62 -6.04 4.49
CA ILE A 7 -5.09 -7.16 5.30
C ILE A 7 -4.46 -8.22 4.40
N LEU A 8 -5.13 -8.55 3.29
CA LEU A 8 -4.62 -9.54 2.35
C LEU A 8 -3.27 -9.13 1.76
N VAL A 9 -3.12 -7.87 1.35
CA VAL A 9 -1.83 -7.35 0.86
C VAL A 9 -0.76 -7.38 1.94
N LEU A 10 -1.09 -6.99 3.18
CA LEU A 10 -0.14 -6.97 4.29
C LEU A 10 0.39 -8.37 4.65
N LEU A 11 -0.43 -9.41 4.49
CA LEU A 11 -0.03 -10.79 4.81
C LEU A 11 0.63 -11.51 3.63
N LEU A 12 0.13 -11.31 2.41
CA LEU A 12 0.65 -12.01 1.25
C LEU A 12 1.96 -11.43 0.73
N THR A 13 2.17 -10.12 0.82
CA THR A 13 3.40 -9.48 0.32
C THR A 13 4.68 -10.12 0.90
N PRO A 14 4.87 -10.26 2.23
CA PRO A 14 6.09 -10.84 2.78
C PRO A 14 6.22 -12.32 2.45
N LEU A 15 5.09 -13.05 2.36
CA LEU A 15 5.07 -14.45 1.95
C LEU A 15 5.56 -14.61 0.50
N LEU A 16 5.03 -13.81 -0.43
CA LEU A 16 5.43 -13.83 -1.84
C LEU A 16 6.88 -13.42 -2.03
N VAL A 17 7.35 -12.38 -1.33
CA VAL A 17 8.75 -11.95 -1.39
C VAL A 17 9.68 -13.04 -0.84
N TRP A 18 9.30 -13.69 0.26
CA TRP A 18 10.06 -14.80 0.83
C TRP A 18 10.10 -16.01 -0.11
N LEU A 19 8.95 -16.43 -0.65
CA LEU A 19 8.87 -17.53 -1.64
C LEU A 19 9.69 -17.21 -2.90
N GLY A 20 9.59 -16.00 -3.43
CA GLY A 20 10.39 -15.55 -4.56
C GLY A 20 11.89 -15.57 -4.26
N ASN A 21 12.28 -15.18 -3.04
CA ASN A 21 13.67 -15.27 -2.61
C ASN A 21 14.17 -16.72 -2.55
N GLN A 22 13.33 -17.64 -2.08
CA GLN A 22 13.65 -19.07 -2.00
C GLN A 22 13.76 -19.72 -3.38
N PHE A 23 12.74 -19.59 -4.22
CA PHE A 23 12.64 -20.34 -5.48
C PHE A 23 13.34 -19.66 -6.65
N ILE A 24 13.26 -18.33 -6.75
CA ILE A 24 13.74 -17.59 -7.94
C ILE A 24 15.16 -17.07 -7.69
N LEU A 25 15.37 -16.45 -6.53
CA LEU A 25 16.63 -15.78 -6.20
C LEU A 25 17.64 -16.65 -5.44
N LYS A 26 17.28 -17.90 -5.12
CA LYS A 26 18.14 -18.90 -4.45
C LYS A 26 18.78 -18.34 -3.18
N GLU A 27 17.97 -17.75 -2.31
CA GLU A 27 18.35 -17.18 -1.01
C GLU A 27 19.38 -16.04 -1.06
N LYS A 28 19.46 -15.32 -2.19
CA LYS A 28 20.35 -14.17 -2.32
C LYS A 28 20.13 -13.10 -1.26
N PHE A 29 18.89 -12.86 -0.84
CA PHE A 29 18.57 -11.87 0.19
C PHE A 29 18.50 -12.49 1.58
N LYS A 30 19.18 -11.85 2.54
CA LYS A 30 19.01 -12.10 3.97
C LYS A 30 17.63 -11.60 4.45
N SER A 31 17.22 -12.00 5.65
CA SER A 31 15.93 -11.61 6.26
C SER A 31 15.65 -10.11 6.25
N ILE A 32 16.69 -9.28 6.41
CA ILE A 32 16.57 -7.82 6.31
C ILE A 32 16.19 -7.34 4.91
N GLY A 33 16.73 -7.96 3.86
CA GLY A 33 16.43 -7.63 2.46
C GLY A 33 15.00 -8.02 2.09
N VAL A 34 14.55 -9.20 2.53
CA VAL A 34 13.15 -9.65 2.37
C VAL A 34 12.18 -8.69 3.06
N SER A 35 12.50 -8.27 4.29
CA SER A 35 11.67 -7.33 5.05
C SER A 35 11.63 -5.96 4.39
N LEU A 36 12.78 -5.45 3.92
CA LEU A 36 12.88 -4.15 3.26
C LEU A 36 12.10 -4.12 1.95
N LEU A 37 12.28 -5.14 1.09
CA LEU A 37 11.55 -5.23 -0.17
C LEU A 37 10.04 -5.34 0.06
N SER A 38 9.61 -6.12 1.05
CA SER A 38 8.20 -6.23 1.41
C SER A 38 7.61 -4.89 1.86
N ALA A 39 8.33 -4.14 2.71
CA ALA A 39 7.89 -2.83 3.16
C ALA A 39 7.83 -1.81 2.03
N LEU A 40 8.77 -1.83 1.09
CA LEU A 40 8.73 -0.97 -0.10
C LEU A 40 7.55 -1.29 -1.00
N LEU A 41 7.23 -2.57 -1.22
CA LEU A 41 6.07 -2.97 -2.02
C LEU A 41 4.76 -2.55 -1.36
N VAL A 42 4.64 -2.70 -0.03
CA VAL A 42 3.48 -2.21 0.73
C VAL A 42 3.36 -0.69 0.67
N TYR A 43 4.48 0.04 0.80
CA TYR A 43 4.49 1.50 0.64
C TYR A 43 3.97 1.93 -0.73
N LEU A 44 4.52 1.35 -1.80
CA LEU A 44 4.11 1.64 -3.17
C LEU A 44 2.64 1.29 -3.41
N PHE A 45 2.16 0.19 -2.82
CA PHE A 45 0.75 -0.16 -2.90
C PHE A 45 -0.15 0.88 -2.21
N ILE A 46 0.22 1.36 -1.01
CA ILE A 46 -0.54 2.40 -0.30
C ILE A 46 -0.61 3.67 -1.15
N VAL A 47 0.54 4.19 -1.59
CA VAL A 47 0.61 5.44 -2.37
C VAL A 47 -0.06 5.27 -3.74
N GLY A 48 0.18 4.16 -4.42
CA GLY A 48 -0.43 3.86 -5.71
C GLY A 48 -1.95 3.73 -5.62
N SER A 49 -2.47 3.14 -4.53
CA SER A 49 -3.91 3.06 -4.31
C SER A 49 -4.52 4.45 -4.09
N ALA A 50 -3.85 5.32 -3.32
CA ALA A 50 -4.30 6.69 -3.11
C ALA A 50 -4.35 7.47 -4.43
N ALA A 51 -3.28 7.40 -5.22
CA ALA A 51 -3.20 8.05 -6.54
C ALA A 51 -4.25 7.52 -7.52
N TYR A 52 -4.54 6.20 -7.51
CA TYR A 52 -5.59 5.62 -8.34
C TYR A 52 -6.97 6.18 -8.00
N TYR A 53 -7.31 6.27 -6.72
CA TYR A 53 -8.60 6.84 -6.30
C TYR A 53 -8.67 8.35 -6.56
N ASP A 54 -7.54 9.05 -6.44
CA ASP A 54 -7.44 10.47 -6.78
C ASP A 54 -7.83 10.70 -8.23
N TYR A 55 -7.13 10.04 -9.15
CA TYR A 55 -7.41 10.09 -10.58
C TYR A 55 -8.85 9.66 -10.90
N LYS A 56 -9.33 8.59 -10.27
CA LYS A 56 -10.70 8.09 -10.48
C LYS A 56 -11.75 9.14 -10.10
N TYR A 57 -11.63 9.76 -8.93
CA TYR A 57 -12.63 10.73 -8.47
C TYR A 57 -12.53 12.06 -9.20
N GLU A 58 -11.33 12.49 -9.57
CA GLU A 58 -11.16 13.64 -10.48
C GLU A 58 -11.81 13.37 -11.84
N ALA A 59 -11.61 12.19 -12.42
CA ALA A 59 -12.25 11.82 -13.68
C ALA A 59 -13.80 11.74 -13.56
N GLU A 60 -14.33 11.23 -12.45
CA GLU A 60 -15.77 11.24 -12.18
C GLU A 60 -16.32 12.66 -12.02
N LEU A 61 -15.56 13.58 -11.42
CA LEU A 61 -15.95 14.99 -11.27
C LEU A 61 -15.87 15.74 -12.60
N ALA A 62 -14.82 15.51 -13.39
CA ALA A 62 -14.63 16.11 -14.70
C ALA A 62 -15.71 15.68 -15.72
N ALA A 63 -16.38 14.53 -15.51
CA ALA A 63 -17.48 14.11 -16.36
C ALA A 63 -18.71 15.04 -16.30
N PHE A 64 -18.79 15.93 -15.30
CA PHE A 64 -19.86 16.94 -15.18
C PHE A 64 -19.51 18.26 -15.90
N ASP A 65 -18.26 18.44 -16.33
CA ASP A 65 -17.83 19.59 -17.13
C ASP A 65 -18.18 19.31 -18.60
N LEU A 66 -19.39 19.71 -19.00
CA LEU A 66 -19.97 19.39 -20.31
C LEU A 66 -19.36 20.25 -21.40
N ASN A 67 -18.99 21.49 -21.07
CA ASN A 67 -18.43 22.45 -22.01
C ASN A 67 -16.87 22.44 -22.03
N GLN A 68 -16.23 21.72 -21.11
CA GLN A 68 -14.78 21.56 -20.97
C GLN A 68 -14.03 22.88 -20.70
N ASP A 69 -14.68 23.82 -20.02
CA ASP A 69 -14.07 25.10 -19.66
C ASP A 69 -13.37 25.09 -18.28
N GLY A 70 -13.45 23.96 -17.56
CA GLY A 70 -12.85 23.75 -16.25
C GLY A 70 -13.64 24.36 -15.09
N MET A 71 -14.83 24.90 -15.34
CA MET A 71 -15.68 25.58 -14.36
C MET A 71 -17.13 25.10 -14.45
N PHE A 72 -17.65 24.54 -13.36
CA PHE A 72 -19.05 24.12 -13.36
C PHE A 72 -20.01 25.32 -13.35
N SER A 73 -20.95 25.34 -14.30
CA SER A 73 -21.93 26.42 -14.44
C SER A 73 -23.31 25.94 -14.92
N GLY A 74 -24.35 26.71 -14.59
CA GLY A 74 -25.72 26.47 -15.07
C GLY A 74 -26.21 25.04 -14.83
N ASP A 75 -26.48 24.32 -15.91
CA ASP A 75 -27.02 22.96 -15.90
C ASP A 75 -26.02 21.89 -15.41
N GLU A 76 -24.73 22.24 -15.29
CA GLU A 76 -23.67 21.35 -14.75
C GLU A 76 -23.73 21.25 -13.22
N VAL A 77 -24.30 22.27 -12.56
CA VAL A 77 -24.43 22.33 -11.09
C VAL A 77 -25.63 21.49 -10.66
N THR A 78 -25.37 20.19 -10.50
CA THR A 78 -26.36 19.21 -10.05
C THR A 78 -26.03 18.66 -8.67
N LEU A 79 -27.02 18.06 -8.00
CA LEU A 79 -26.80 17.39 -6.71
C LEU A 79 -25.75 16.27 -6.80
N GLU A 80 -25.65 15.59 -7.94
CA GLU A 80 -24.66 14.52 -8.16
C GLU A 80 -23.25 15.09 -8.39
N GLN A 81 -23.15 16.23 -9.09
CA GLN A 81 -21.89 16.97 -9.23
C GLN A 81 -21.39 17.44 -7.86
N GLU A 82 -22.26 17.99 -7.00
CA GLU A 82 -21.89 18.42 -5.64
C GLU A 82 -21.37 17.25 -4.80
N LYS A 83 -22.02 16.08 -4.87
CA LYS A 83 -21.54 14.86 -4.20
C LYS A 83 -20.18 14.40 -4.75
N ALA A 84 -19.96 14.50 -6.07
CA ALA A 84 -18.67 14.16 -6.68
C ALA A 84 -17.57 15.13 -6.20
N MET A 85 -17.88 16.43 -6.14
CA MET A 85 -16.96 17.45 -5.63
C MET A 85 -16.61 17.20 -4.17
N LEU A 86 -17.60 16.91 -3.33
CA LEU A 86 -17.39 16.54 -1.93
C LEU A 86 -16.44 15.34 -1.81
N ARG A 87 -16.63 14.29 -2.62
CA ARG A 87 -15.73 13.12 -2.61
C ARG A 87 -14.28 13.47 -2.93
N VAL A 88 -14.04 14.40 -3.86
CA VAL A 88 -12.69 14.86 -4.21
C VAL A 88 -12.06 15.61 -3.03
N ILE A 89 -12.75 16.59 -2.45
CA ILE A 89 -12.17 17.50 -1.45
C ILE A 89 -12.14 16.95 -0.02
N SER A 90 -13.01 15.99 0.33
CA SER A 90 -13.16 15.54 1.71
C SER A 90 -12.14 14.48 2.15
N ASP A 91 -11.25 14.02 1.28
CA ASP A 91 -10.36 12.88 1.54
C ASP A 91 -8.94 13.32 1.91
N THR A 92 -8.79 13.73 3.18
CA THR A 92 -7.49 14.03 3.77
C THR A 92 -6.56 12.82 3.80
N GLY A 93 -7.12 11.60 3.86
CA GLY A 93 -6.36 10.35 3.86
C GLY A 93 -5.54 10.17 2.58
N ARG A 94 -6.13 10.46 1.42
CA ARG A 94 -5.42 10.44 0.13
C ARG A 94 -4.28 11.45 0.08
N THR A 95 -4.53 12.69 0.48
CA THR A 95 -3.52 13.76 0.46
C THR A 95 -2.30 13.43 1.32
N PHE A 96 -2.53 12.85 2.51
CA PHE A 96 -1.46 12.48 3.44
C PHE A 96 -0.93 11.05 3.25
N ALA A 97 -1.41 10.29 2.25
CA ALA A 97 -1.01 8.91 2.02
C ALA A 97 0.51 8.71 1.84
N PRO A 98 1.27 9.60 1.14
CA PRO A 98 2.72 9.46 1.03
C PRO A 98 3.42 9.52 2.40
N PHE A 99 3.00 10.46 3.26
CA PHE A 99 3.62 10.66 4.58
C PHE A 99 3.23 9.56 5.56
N THR A 100 1.93 9.26 5.68
CA THR A 100 1.42 8.23 6.58
C THR A 100 1.84 6.83 6.14
N GLY A 101 1.84 6.56 4.83
CA GLY A 101 2.34 5.32 4.24
C GLY A 101 3.82 5.10 4.50
N ALA A 102 4.65 6.15 4.45
CA ALA A 102 6.08 6.04 4.76
C ALA A 102 6.32 5.66 6.23
N ILE A 103 5.65 6.34 7.16
CA ILE A 103 5.72 6.03 8.60
C ILE A 103 5.25 4.58 8.85
N PHE A 104 4.12 4.20 8.28
CA PHE A 104 3.58 2.85 8.40
C PHE A 104 4.58 1.80 7.88
N SER A 105 5.21 2.04 6.74
CA SER A 105 6.12 1.08 6.10
C SER A 105 7.41 0.88 6.91
N ILE A 106 7.90 1.91 7.61
CA ILE A 106 9.03 1.80 8.55
C ILE A 106 8.67 0.90 9.75
N LEU A 107 7.48 1.10 10.32
CA LEU A 107 6.99 0.26 11.42
C LEU A 107 6.79 -1.19 10.97
N TYR A 108 6.20 -1.36 9.79
CA TYR A 108 5.97 -2.66 9.18
C TYR A 108 7.28 -3.40 8.90
N PHE A 109 8.27 -2.72 8.31
CA PHE A 109 9.63 -3.26 8.14
C PHE A 109 10.22 -3.74 9.47
N SER A 110 10.15 -2.91 10.51
CA SER A 110 10.72 -3.21 11.82
C SER A 110 10.06 -4.44 12.43
N CYS A 111 8.73 -4.54 12.34
CA CYS A 111 7.96 -5.68 12.81
C CYS A 111 8.36 -6.97 12.07
N LEU A 112 8.36 -6.95 10.73
CA LEU A 112 8.76 -8.11 9.93
C LEU A 112 10.19 -8.56 10.24
N TRP A 113 11.14 -7.64 10.29
CA TRP A 113 12.53 -7.97 10.55
C TRP A 113 12.70 -8.63 11.93
N ILE A 114 12.05 -8.09 12.97
CA ILE A 114 12.05 -8.69 14.30
C ILE A 114 11.47 -10.11 14.26
N THR A 115 10.33 -10.33 13.58
CA THR A 115 9.74 -11.66 13.49
C THR A 115 10.68 -12.67 12.83
N PHE A 116 11.33 -12.31 11.72
CA PHE A 116 12.30 -13.21 11.08
C PHE A 116 13.53 -13.50 11.96
N VAL A 117 14.04 -12.49 12.67
CA VAL A 117 15.16 -12.67 13.61
C VAL A 117 14.77 -13.62 14.76
N LEU A 118 13.57 -13.47 15.31
CA LEU A 118 13.08 -14.37 16.35
C LEU A 118 12.87 -15.80 15.81
N SER A 119 12.26 -15.96 14.64
CA SER A 119 12.04 -17.27 14.02
C SER A 119 13.36 -18.00 13.72
N SER A 120 14.36 -17.31 13.19
CA SER A 120 15.69 -17.89 12.93
C SER A 120 16.41 -18.31 14.21
N LYS A 121 16.29 -17.53 15.29
CA LYS A 121 16.87 -17.88 16.59
C LYS A 121 16.20 -19.11 17.23
N VAL A 122 14.88 -19.24 17.07
CA VAL A 122 14.13 -20.43 17.53
C VAL A 122 14.55 -21.67 16.75
N TYR A 123 14.62 -21.58 15.41
CA TYR A 123 15.04 -22.66 14.53
C TYR A 123 16.45 -23.19 14.86
N ASN A 124 17.42 -22.29 15.04
CA ASN A 124 18.80 -22.66 15.37
C ASN A 124 18.96 -23.25 16.78
N ARG A 125 17.98 -23.07 17.68
CA ARG A 125 18.01 -23.64 19.04
C ARG A 125 17.52 -25.09 19.08
N THR A 126 16.78 -25.51 18.06
CA THR A 126 16.18 -26.86 17.98
C THR A 126 17.05 -27.87 17.25
N GLU A 127 18.06 -27.45 16.48
CA GLU A 127 19.07 -28.39 15.96
C GLU A 127 20.09 -28.73 17.07
N PRO A 128 20.25 -30.01 17.46
CA PRO A 128 21.37 -30.40 18.29
C PRO A 128 22.66 -30.11 17.54
N ARG A 129 23.63 -29.47 18.21
CA ARG A 129 25.00 -29.37 17.70
C ARG A 129 25.54 -30.79 17.53
N ASN A 130 25.45 -31.32 16.32
CA ASN A 130 26.23 -32.48 15.91
C ASN A 130 27.69 -32.01 15.82
N THR A 131 28.39 -32.10 16.94
CA THR A 131 29.86 -32.05 17.03
C THR A 131 30.46 -33.33 16.51
#